data_AF-A0A497FTH5-F1
#
_entry.id   AF-A0A497FTH5-F1
#
_cell.length_a   1.000
_cell.length_b   1.000
_cell.length_c   1.000
_cell.angle_alpha   90.00
_cell.angle_beta   90.00
_cell.angle_gamma   90.00
#
_symmetry.space_group_name_H-M   'P 1'
#
loop_
_entity.id
_entity.type
_entity.pdbx_description
1 polymer ?
#
loop_
_entity_poly.entity_id
_entity_poly.type
_entity_poly.pdbx_seq_one_letter_code
_entity_poly.pdbx_strand_id
1 'polypeptide(L)'
;MSRPGRGTLEEGAWCVGHVINIEEHVYDSLMGSSEVKEEMLHFSRAMYYVRMKLAEIWLQIQGLPIDSVYVRNYWCIVKHFLSLQIHLQEFASMLERDGLTDLSRKVTEVYKETISLRKQFMEILRKAVEEEKKSGEKK
;
A
#
# COMPACT_ATOMS: atom_id res chain seq x y z
N MET A 1 5.65 -13.08 -24.96
CA MET A 1 4.57 -12.09 -24.82
C MET A 1 4.63 -11.53 -23.40
N SER A 2 4.83 -10.22 -23.23
CA SER A 2 4.69 -9.58 -21.93
C SER A 2 3.22 -9.63 -21.54
N ARG A 3 2.89 -10.29 -20.42
CA ARG A 3 1.52 -10.29 -19.90
C ARG A 3 1.12 -8.84 -19.56
N PRO A 4 -0.07 -8.36 -19.97
CA PRO A 4 -0.53 -7.03 -19.58
C PRO A 4 -0.62 -6.91 -18.04
N GLY A 5 -0.33 -5.72 -17.52
CA GLY A 5 -0.36 -5.43 -16.08
C GLY A 5 0.99 -5.02 -15.49
N ARG A 6 1.01 -4.70 -14.19
CA ARG A 6 2.21 -4.21 -13.48
C ARG A 6 3.12 -5.35 -12.98
N GLY A 7 2.71 -6.60 -13.19
CA GLY A 7 3.27 -7.78 -12.54
C GLY A 7 2.62 -8.03 -11.18
N THR A 8 2.59 -9.29 -10.74
CA THR A 8 1.82 -9.73 -9.55
C THR A 8 2.11 -8.93 -8.28
N LEU A 9 3.38 -8.63 -8.01
CA LEU A 9 3.80 -7.88 -6.82
C LEU A 9 3.31 -6.43 -6.83
N GLU A 10 3.40 -5.76 -7.97
CA GLU A 10 2.99 -4.36 -8.10
C GLU A 10 1.46 -4.24 -8.19
N GLU A 11 0.79 -5.19 -8.82
CA GLU A 11 -0.68 -5.23 -8.84
C GLU A 11 -1.24 -5.48 -7.43
N GLY A 12 -0.63 -6.39 -6.66
CA GLY A 12 -1.00 -6.59 -5.25
C GLY A 12 -0.74 -5.35 -4.39
N ALA A 13 0.37 -4.64 -4.62
CA ALA A 13 0.68 -3.37 -3.95
C ALA A 13 -0.40 -2.32 -4.25
N TRP A 14 -0.82 -2.22 -5.52
CA TRP A 14 -1.91 -1.37 -5.98
C TRP A 14 -3.25 -1.72 -5.32
N CYS A 15 -3.62 -3.00 -5.28
CA CYS A 15 -4.86 -3.44 -4.63
C CYS A 15 -4.88 -3.06 -3.14
N VAL A 16 -3.79 -3.31 -2.41
CA VAL A 16 -3.70 -2.96 -0.99
C VAL A 16 -3.75 -1.44 -0.79
N GLY A 17 -3.03 -0.67 -1.61
CA GLY A 17 -3.05 0.79 -1.58
C GLY A 17 -4.44 1.37 -1.80
N HIS A 18 -5.19 0.87 -2.78
CA HIS A 18 -6.54 1.37 -3.04
C HIS A 18 -7.50 1.09 -1.89
N VAL A 19 -7.40 -0.09 -1.26
CA VAL A 19 -8.26 -0.40 -0.11
C VAL A 19 -7.92 0.48 1.10
N ILE A 20 -6.65 0.85 1.29
CA ILE A 20 -6.25 1.85 2.30
C ILE A 20 -6.93 3.19 2.02
N ASN A 21 -6.86 3.68 0.78
CA ASN A 21 -7.47 4.96 0.41
C ASN A 21 -9.00 4.94 0.57
N ILE A 22 -9.67 3.82 0.25
CA ILE A 22 -11.12 3.68 0.48
C ILE A 22 -11.42 3.74 1.98
N GLU A 23 -10.66 3.04 2.83
CA GLU A 23 -10.84 3.08 4.29
C GLU A 23 -10.69 4.51 4.83
N GLU A 24 -9.71 5.27 4.34
CA GLU A 24 -9.48 6.68 4.70
C GLU A 24 -10.66 7.57 4.26
N HIS A 25 -11.14 7.46 3.02
CA HIS A 25 -12.29 8.24 2.55
C HIS A 25 -13.59 7.91 3.28
N VAL A 26 -13.79 6.65 3.70
CA VAL A 26 -14.92 6.25 4.54
C VAL A 26 -14.82 6.91 5.91
N TYR A 27 -13.62 6.98 6.48
CA TYR A 27 -13.37 7.66 7.74
C TYR A 27 -13.61 9.18 7.65
N ASP A 28 -13.15 9.83 6.59
CA ASP A 28 -13.41 11.26 6.37
C ASP A 28 -14.91 11.54 6.21
N SER A 29 -15.63 10.65 5.52
CA SER A 29 -17.09 10.76 5.35
C SER A 29 -17.86 10.63 6.68
N LEU A 30 -17.34 9.87 7.65
CA LEU A 30 -17.91 9.75 9.00
C LEU A 30 -17.91 11.09 9.77
N MET A 31 -16.98 11.98 9.44
CA MET A 31 -16.91 13.31 10.07
C MET A 31 -17.97 14.28 9.54
N GLY A 32 -18.58 13.98 8.38
CA GLY A 32 -19.50 14.88 7.67
C GLY A 32 -20.99 14.51 7.75
N SER A 33 -21.37 13.34 8.25
CA SER A 33 -22.77 12.89 8.22
C SER A 33 -23.18 12.07 9.45
N SER A 34 -23.94 12.68 10.35
CA SER A 34 -24.43 12.03 11.58
C SER A 34 -25.51 10.97 11.32
N GLU A 35 -26.25 11.09 10.22
CA GLU A 35 -27.43 10.27 9.91
C GLU A 35 -27.10 8.81 9.54
N VAL A 36 -25.92 8.58 8.94
CA VAL A 36 -25.46 7.26 8.49
C VAL A 36 -24.22 6.78 9.25
N LYS A 37 -23.96 7.38 10.41
CA LYS A 37 -22.70 7.20 11.14
C LYS A 37 -22.49 5.75 11.57
N GLU A 38 -23.53 5.07 12.03
CA GLU A 38 -23.42 3.69 12.51
C GLU A 38 -23.15 2.71 11.35
N GLU A 39 -23.87 2.86 10.24
CA GLU A 39 -23.67 2.07 9.02
C GLU A 39 -22.28 2.28 8.44
N MET A 40 -21.80 3.53 8.41
CA MET A 40 -20.47 3.86 7.93
C MET A 40 -19.36 3.34 8.86
N LEU A 41 -19.59 3.28 10.18
CA LEU A 41 -18.66 2.63 11.12
C LEU A 41 -18.60 1.12 10.88
N HIS A 42 -19.75 0.47 10.65
CA HIS A 42 -19.79 -0.94 10.28
C HIS A 42 -19.07 -1.21 8.95
N PHE A 43 -19.29 -0.35 7.95
CA PHE A 43 -18.61 -0.43 6.65
C PHE A 43 -17.10 -0.23 6.78
N SER A 44 -16.65 0.76 7.55
CA SER A 44 -15.23 1.00 7.84
C SER A 44 -14.56 -0.23 8.47
N ARG A 45 -15.22 -0.87 9.44
CA ARG A 45 -14.73 -2.14 10.04
C ARG A 45 -14.65 -3.26 9.01
N ALA A 46 -15.64 -3.40 8.13
CA ALA A 46 -15.59 -4.41 7.07
C ALA A 46 -14.42 -4.17 6.11
N MET A 47 -14.18 -2.91 5.73
CA MET A 47 -13.05 -2.50 4.89
C MET A 47 -11.70 -2.79 5.55
N TYR A 48 -11.57 -2.55 6.85
CA TYR A 48 -10.38 -2.94 7.63
C TYR A 48 -10.07 -4.44 7.48
N TYR A 49 -11.08 -5.32 7.59
CA TYR A 49 -10.86 -6.76 7.45
C TYR A 49 -10.48 -7.17 6.02
N VAL A 50 -11.07 -6.54 5.01
CA VAL A 50 -10.69 -6.75 3.61
C VAL A 50 -9.24 -6.32 3.38
N ARG A 51 -8.86 -5.14 3.89
CA ARG A 51 -7.48 -4.64 3.82
C ARG A 51 -6.51 -5.62 4.46
N MET A 52 -6.80 -6.12 5.65
CA MET A 52 -5.93 -7.04 6.37
C MET A 52 -5.71 -8.34 5.58
N LYS A 53 -6.76 -8.92 5.01
CA LYS A 53 -6.66 -10.13 4.17
C LYS A 53 -5.82 -9.91 2.91
N LEU A 54 -6.04 -8.79 2.21
CA LEU A 54 -5.25 -8.46 1.02
C LEU A 54 -3.79 -8.15 1.35
N ALA A 55 -3.56 -7.41 2.44
CA ALA A 55 -2.23 -7.12 2.94
C ALA A 55 -1.47 -8.40 3.28
N GLU A 56 -2.12 -9.35 3.95
CA GLU A 56 -1.54 -10.65 4.28
C GLU A 56 -1.13 -11.42 3.02
N ILE A 57 -2.03 -11.54 2.03
CA ILE A 57 -1.72 -12.20 0.75
C ILE A 57 -0.53 -11.53 0.07
N TRP A 58 -0.52 -10.20 -0.01
CA TRP A 58 0.57 -9.47 -0.65
C TRP A 58 1.91 -9.62 0.08
N LEU A 59 1.89 -9.56 1.42
CA LEU A 59 3.07 -9.77 2.26
C LEU A 59 3.60 -11.21 2.14
N GLN A 60 2.73 -12.21 2.03
CA GLN A 60 3.13 -13.60 1.80
C GLN A 60 3.89 -13.76 0.48
N ILE A 61 3.46 -13.11 -0.60
CA ILE A 61 4.19 -13.12 -1.88
C ILE A 61 5.58 -12.47 -1.73
N GLN A 62 5.72 -11.52 -0.81
CA GLN A 62 6.99 -10.87 -0.47
C GLN A 62 7.86 -11.68 0.52
N GLY A 63 7.40 -12.85 0.99
CA GLY A 63 8.09 -13.66 2.00
C GLY A 63 8.00 -13.09 3.42
N LEU A 64 7.08 -12.17 3.68
CA LEU A 64 6.90 -11.49 4.95
C LEU A 64 5.62 -11.98 5.66
N PRO A 65 5.70 -12.43 6.91
CA PRO A 65 4.52 -12.84 7.66
C PRO A 65 3.90 -11.62 8.37
N ILE A 66 2.57 -11.51 8.31
CA ILE A 66 1.84 -10.32 8.82
C ILE A 66 1.92 -10.16 10.35
N ASP A 67 2.18 -11.26 11.06
CA ASP A 67 2.32 -11.31 12.51
C ASP A 67 3.72 -10.95 13.02
N SER A 68 4.72 -10.81 12.13
CA SER A 68 6.06 -10.36 12.51
C SER A 68 6.00 -9.00 13.23
N VAL A 69 6.77 -8.88 14.32
CA VAL A 69 6.91 -7.62 15.05
C VAL A 69 7.44 -6.49 14.16
N TYR A 70 8.36 -6.79 13.24
CA TYR A 70 8.92 -5.80 12.32
C TYR A 70 7.86 -5.33 11.32
N VAL A 71 7.11 -6.26 10.72
CA VAL A 71 6.05 -5.91 9.77
C VAL A 71 4.99 -5.05 10.45
N ARG A 72 4.54 -5.42 11.65
CA ARG A 72 3.53 -4.65 12.40
C ARG A 72 4.02 -3.26 12.80
N ASN A 73 5.24 -3.16 13.34
CA ASN A 73 5.80 -1.89 13.80
C ASN A 73 6.00 -0.88 12.66
N TYR A 74 6.30 -1.39 11.47
CA TYR A 74 6.60 -0.56 10.30
C TYR A 74 5.48 -0.55 9.26
N TRP A 75 4.32 -1.12 9.58
CA TRP A 75 3.19 -1.21 8.66
C TRP A 75 2.71 0.17 8.17
N CYS A 76 2.75 1.20 9.02
CA CYS A 76 2.38 2.55 8.64
C CYS A 76 3.21 3.10 7.47
N ILE A 77 4.54 2.88 7.50
CA ILE A 77 5.45 3.30 6.42
C ILE A 77 5.09 2.58 5.13
N VAL A 78 4.84 1.27 5.19
CA VAL A 78 4.42 0.47 4.02
C VAL A 78 3.12 1.02 3.45
N LYS A 79 2.10 1.23 4.27
CA LYS A 79 0.80 1.78 3.81
C LYS A 79 0.95 3.12 3.11
N HIS A 80 1.74 4.04 3.66
CA HIS A 80 1.93 5.35 3.04
C HIS A 80 2.67 5.28 1.71
N PHE A 81 3.65 4.37 1.55
CA PHE A 81 4.23 4.13 0.22
C PHE A 81 3.19 3.65 -0.79
N LEU A 82 2.34 2.70 -0.39
CA LEU A 82 1.32 2.13 -1.29
C LEU A 82 0.27 3.17 -1.71
N SER A 83 -0.21 3.97 -0.76
CA SER A 83 -1.16 5.07 -1.03
C SER A 83 -0.53 6.17 -1.91
N LEU A 84 0.69 6.62 -1.56
CA LEU A 84 1.41 7.65 -2.32
C LEU A 84 1.61 7.26 -3.79
N GLN A 85 1.95 6.00 -4.05
CA GLN A 85 2.20 5.51 -5.40
C GLN A 85 0.97 5.58 -6.31
N ILE A 86 -0.22 5.35 -5.76
CA ILE A 86 -1.48 5.52 -6.48
C ILE A 86 -1.69 6.99 -6.82
N HIS A 87 -1.58 7.87 -5.82
CA HIS A 87 -1.77 9.31 -6.00
C HIS A 87 -0.77 9.95 -6.96
N LEU A 88 0.49 9.51 -6.97
CA LEU A 88 1.48 9.97 -7.94
C LEU A 88 1.11 9.56 -9.38
N GLN A 89 0.59 8.33 -9.57
CA GLN A 89 0.14 7.89 -10.89
C GLN A 89 -1.11 8.65 -11.35
N GLU A 90 -2.07 8.89 -10.44
CA GLU A 90 -3.26 9.70 -10.72
C GLU A 90 -2.88 11.14 -11.05
N PHE A 91 -1.97 11.74 -10.28
CA PHE A 91 -1.50 13.10 -10.50
C PHE A 91 -0.79 13.25 -11.85
N ALA A 92 0.10 12.32 -12.20
CA ALA A 92 0.73 12.30 -13.52
C ALA A 92 -0.31 12.19 -14.65
N SER A 93 -1.35 11.37 -14.46
CA SER A 93 -2.42 11.20 -15.47
C SER A 93 -3.26 12.47 -15.62
N MET A 94 -3.56 13.18 -14.53
CA MET A 94 -4.27 14.47 -14.57
C MET A 94 -3.44 15.55 -15.25
N LEU A 95 -2.14 15.65 -14.93
CA LEU A 95 -1.24 16.59 -15.60
C LEU A 95 -1.18 16.36 -17.11
N GLU A 96 -1.14 15.10 -17.54
CA GLU A 96 -1.13 14.76 -18.97
C GLU A 96 -2.43 15.19 -19.66
N ARG A 97 -3.59 14.89 -19.05
CA ARG A 97 -4.91 15.30 -19.54
C ARG A 97 -5.02 16.81 -19.68
N ASP A 98 -4.43 17.54 -18.74
CA ASP A 98 -4.48 19.00 -18.69
C ASP A 98 -3.41 19.67 -19.59
N GLY A 99 -2.69 18.89 -20.41
CA GLY A 99 -1.70 19.36 -21.38
C GLY A 99 -0.33 19.72 -20.78
N LEU A 100 -0.09 19.35 -19.51
CA LEU A 100 1.13 19.64 -18.76
C LEU A 100 2.12 18.47 -18.83
N THR A 101 2.42 17.99 -20.04
CA THR A 101 3.20 16.76 -20.29
C THR A 101 4.58 16.75 -19.62
N ASP A 102 5.31 17.87 -19.62
CA ASP A 102 6.61 17.94 -18.95
C ASP A 102 6.52 17.76 -17.43
N LEU A 103 5.45 18.26 -16.79
CA LEU A 103 5.22 18.04 -15.37
C LEU A 103 4.78 16.59 -15.11
N SER A 104 3.91 16.03 -15.97
CA SER A 104 3.51 14.62 -15.87
C SER A 104 4.71 13.67 -15.90
N ARG A 105 5.67 13.94 -16.79
CA ARG A 105 6.93 13.18 -16.87
C ARG A 105 7.75 13.26 -15.58
N LYS A 106 7.91 14.46 -15.01
CA LYS A 106 8.62 14.65 -13.73
C LYS A 106 7.94 13.90 -12.59
N VAL A 107 6.62 13.95 -12.49
CA VAL A 107 5.86 13.20 -11.47
C VAL A 107 6.02 11.69 -11.66
N THR A 108 6.04 11.24 -12.92
CA THR A 108 6.29 9.82 -13.26
C THR A 108 7.69 9.36 -12.84
N GLU A 109 8.70 10.24 -12.90
CA GLU A 109 10.05 9.95 -12.38
C GLU A 109 10.03 9.80 -10.86
N VAL A 110 9.39 10.72 -10.14
CA VAL A 110 9.22 10.63 -8.68
C VAL A 110 8.47 9.34 -8.29
N TYR A 111 7.41 8.98 -9.03
CA TYR A 111 6.71 7.70 -8.84
C TYR A 111 7.67 6.50 -8.91
N LYS A 112 8.54 6.43 -9.92
CA LYS A 112 9.54 5.36 -10.06
C LYS A 112 10.54 5.36 -8.90
N GLU A 113 10.97 6.52 -8.44
CA GLU A 113 11.84 6.64 -7.26
C GLU A 113 11.18 6.10 -6.00
N THR A 114 9.91 6.43 -5.76
CA THR A 114 9.17 5.90 -4.61
C THR A 114 8.99 4.39 -4.67
N ILE A 115 8.83 3.78 -5.86
CA ILE A 115 8.85 2.32 -6.02
C ILE A 115 10.21 1.74 -5.59
N SER A 116 11.31 2.36 -6.02
CA SER A 116 12.65 1.93 -5.65
C SER A 116 12.86 1.99 -4.14
N LEU A 117 12.48 3.11 -3.50
CA LEU A 117 12.55 3.28 -2.04
C LEU A 117 11.70 2.26 -1.30
N ARG A 118 10.45 2.03 -1.74
CA ARG A 118 9.59 0.99 -1.16
C ARG A 118 10.24 -0.39 -1.28
N LYS A 119 10.84 -0.74 -2.41
CA LYS A 119 11.52 -2.03 -2.60
C LYS A 119 12.71 -2.20 -1.65
N GLN A 120 13.51 -1.15 -1.48
CA GLN A 120 14.62 -1.14 -0.52
C GLN A 120 14.10 -1.31 0.92
N PHE A 121 13.02 -0.63 1.27
CA PHE A 121 12.41 -0.75 2.59
C PHE A 121 11.88 -2.16 2.87
N MET A 122 11.20 -2.76 1.89
CA MET A 122 10.72 -4.15 2.00
C MET A 122 11.86 -5.15 2.15
N GLU A 123 13.02 -4.89 1.52
CA GLU A 123 14.22 -5.71 1.69
C GLU A 123 14.81 -5.60 3.10
N ILE A 124 14.82 -4.40 3.69
CA ILE A 124 15.23 -4.21 5.09
C ILE A 124 14.33 -5.02 6.03
N LEU A 125 13.01 -4.99 5.80
CA LEU A 125 12.05 -5.77 6.59
C LEU A 125 12.30 -7.27 6.44
N ARG A 126 12.55 -7.76 5.22
CA ARG A 126 12.86 -9.19 4.99
C ARG A 126 14.08 -9.64 5.79
N LYS A 127 15.18 -8.88 5.74
CA LYS A 127 16.40 -9.21 6.48
C LYS A 127 16.15 -9.26 7.99
N ALA A 128 15.42 -8.29 8.53
CA ALA A 128 15.08 -8.26 9.96
C ALA A 128 14.25 -9.50 10.38
N VAL A 129 13.27 -9.90 9.55
CA VAL A 129 12.47 -11.11 9.80
C VAL A 129 13.30 -12.39 9.69
N GLU A 130 14.24 -12.47 8.75
CA GLU A 130 15.13 -13.62 8.62
C GLU A 130 16.10 -13.75 9.82
N GLU A 131 16.62 -12.63 10.32
CA GLU A 131 17.47 -12.59 11.52
C GLU A 131 16.71 -13.03 12.77
N GLU A 132 15.46 -12.60 12.92
CA GLU A 132 14.55 -13.03 13.99
C GLU A 132 14.41 -14.56 14.01
N LYS A 133 14.09 -15.18 12.86
CA LYS A 133 13.95 -16.64 12.73
C LYS A 133 15.22 -17.37 13.14
N LYS A 134 16.38 -16.93 12.66
CA LYS A 134 17.68 -17.53 13.00
C LYS A 134 18.02 -17.43 14.49
N SER A 135 17.57 -16.37 15.15
CA SER A 135 17.80 -16.17 16.60
C SER A 135 16.85 -17.03 17.47
N GLY A 136 15.64 -17.30 16.98
CA GLY A 136 14.66 -18.17 17.63
C GLY A 136 15.01 -19.67 17.54
N GLU A 137 15.63 -20.10 16.44
CA GLU A 137 16.09 -21.48 16.23
C GLU A 137 17.34 -21.86 17.06
N LYS A 138 18.04 -20.86 17.62
CA LYS A 138 19.24 -21.06 18.47
C LYS A 138 18.92 -21.15 19.97
N LYS A 139 17.64 -21.10 20.35
CA LYS A 139 17.16 -21.27 21.73
C LYS A 139 16.48 -22.62 21.87
#